data_AF-A0A9N9RRM0-F1
#
_entry.id   AF-A0A9N9RRM0-F1
#
_cell.length_a   1.000
_cell.length_b   1.000
_cell.length_c   1.000
_cell.angle_alpha   90.00
_cell.angle_beta   90.00
_cell.angle_gamma   90.00
#
_symmetry.space_group_name_H-M   'P 1'
#
loop_
_entity.id
_entity.type
_entity.pdbx_description
1 polymer ?
#
loop_
_entity_poly.entity_id
_entity_poly.type
_entity_poly.pdbx_seq_one_letter_code
_entity_poly.pdbx_strand_id
1 'polypeptide(L)'
;MSIKLLNLIIIALVASTCSISFGSVPEMTKFTTSCMIEHRISPLTVRKLKNGDLSLNDKKSQCFIKCLLEKVGLIENGEFLTNNSNKIIEISNGNEQILRIHEVCKDIKGNDDCETAFLLYECYYDNKSL
;
A
#
# COMPACT_ATOMS: atom_id res chain seq x y z
N MET A 1 -48.97 -17.99 -29.79
CA MET A 1 -47.55 -18.06 -30.21
C MET A 1 -46.71 -17.55 -29.05
N SER A 2 -45.93 -18.46 -28.50
CA SER A 2 -45.36 -18.46 -27.15
C SER A 2 -44.15 -17.54 -26.99
N ILE A 3 -44.21 -16.55 -26.08
CA ILE A 3 -43.04 -15.76 -25.65
C ILE A 3 -43.00 -15.66 -24.11
N LYS A 4 -43.13 -16.80 -23.41
CA LYS A 4 -42.90 -16.86 -21.94
C LYS A 4 -42.18 -18.14 -21.51
N LEU A 5 -41.27 -18.65 -22.34
CA LEU A 5 -40.38 -19.77 -22.00
C LEU A 5 -38.90 -19.38 -21.93
N LEU A 6 -38.57 -18.10 -22.06
CA LEU A 6 -37.19 -17.62 -22.07
C LEU A 6 -36.81 -16.85 -20.79
N ASN A 7 -37.40 -17.18 -19.64
CA ASN A 7 -37.03 -16.62 -18.34
C ASN A 7 -36.50 -17.69 -17.35
N LEU A 8 -36.13 -18.87 -17.84
CA LEU A 8 -35.60 -19.99 -17.05
C LEU A 8 -34.09 -20.25 -17.29
N ILE A 9 -33.38 -19.33 -17.98
CA ILE A 9 -31.92 -19.40 -18.19
C ILE A 9 -31.24 -18.25 -17.44
N ILE A 10 -31.75 -17.92 -16.27
CA ILE A 10 -31.01 -17.20 -15.23
C ILE A 10 -30.75 -18.26 -14.16
N ILE A 11 -29.53 -18.30 -13.62
CA ILE A 11 -29.05 -19.21 -12.55
C ILE A 11 -28.40 -20.52 -13.05
N ALA A 12 -27.25 -20.44 -13.76
CA ALA A 12 -26.26 -21.55 -13.78
C ALA A 12 -24.84 -21.18 -14.25
N LEU A 13 -24.44 -19.90 -14.30
CA LEU A 13 -23.06 -19.52 -14.69
C LEU A 13 -22.36 -18.56 -13.71
N VAL A 14 -22.88 -18.42 -12.50
CA VAL A 14 -22.21 -17.69 -11.40
C VAL A 14 -21.60 -18.71 -10.44
N ALA A 15 -20.71 -19.55 -10.94
CA ALA A 15 -19.92 -20.47 -10.12
C ALA A 15 -18.46 -20.01 -10.17
N SER A 16 -18.15 -19.10 -9.25
CA SER A 16 -16.97 -19.18 -8.39
C SER A 16 -15.69 -19.74 -9.02
N THR A 17 -14.92 -18.88 -9.67
CA THR A 17 -13.78 -18.26 -8.97
C THR A 17 -13.64 -16.84 -9.50
N CYS A 18 -14.27 -15.89 -8.80
CA CYS A 18 -13.69 -14.56 -8.75
C CYS A 18 -12.33 -14.76 -8.07
N SER A 19 -11.31 -15.08 -8.87
CA SER A 19 -9.95 -14.84 -8.46
C SER A 19 -9.93 -13.34 -8.23
N ILE A 20 -10.02 -12.92 -6.97
CA ILE A 20 -9.71 -11.56 -6.57
C ILE A 20 -8.23 -11.42 -6.88
N SER A 21 -7.92 -11.18 -8.16
CA SER A 21 -6.82 -10.34 -8.53
C SER A 21 -7.17 -9.04 -7.84
N PHE A 22 -6.60 -8.83 -6.65
CA PHE A 22 -6.37 -7.51 -6.12
C PHE A 22 -5.58 -6.82 -7.21
N GLY A 23 -6.34 -6.21 -8.13
CA GLY A 23 -5.83 -5.56 -9.30
C GLY A 23 -4.83 -4.56 -8.77
N SER A 24 -3.58 -4.75 -9.15
CA SER A 24 -2.57 -3.74 -9.05
C SER A 24 -3.21 -2.47 -9.61
N VAL A 25 -3.59 -1.51 -8.76
CA VAL A 25 -4.09 -0.22 -9.25
C VAL A 25 -3.03 0.25 -10.26
N PRO A 26 -3.40 0.58 -11.51
CA PRO A 26 -2.42 0.79 -12.57
C PRO A 26 -1.35 1.82 -12.17
N GLU A 27 -1.74 2.80 -11.35
CA GLU A 27 -0.85 3.78 -10.72
C GLU A 27 0.13 3.16 -9.71
N MET A 28 -0.32 2.29 -8.81
CA MET A 28 0.54 1.60 -7.84
C MET A 28 1.62 0.75 -8.54
N THR A 29 1.26 0.09 -9.64
CA THR A 29 2.22 -0.68 -10.45
C THR A 29 3.26 0.23 -11.08
N LYS A 30 2.82 1.37 -11.63
CA LYS A 30 3.70 2.38 -12.22
C LYS A 30 4.66 2.96 -11.18
N PHE A 31 4.15 3.31 -9.99
CA PHE A 31 4.97 3.84 -8.89
C PHE A 31 6.00 2.82 -8.41
N THR A 32 5.55 1.59 -8.16
CA THR A 32 6.44 0.48 -7.76
C THR A 32 7.54 0.28 -8.78
N THR A 33 7.19 0.18 -10.08
CA THR A 33 8.17 -0.02 -11.16
C THR A 33 9.17 1.13 -11.26
N SER A 34 8.69 2.38 -11.17
CA SER A 34 9.56 3.57 -11.17
C SER A 34 10.56 3.53 -10.01
N CYS A 35 10.10 3.27 -8.78
CA CYS A 35 10.96 3.24 -7.60
C CYS A 35 11.93 2.06 -7.63
N MET A 36 11.53 0.92 -8.19
CA MET A 36 12.43 -0.22 -8.39
C MET A 36 13.60 0.13 -9.32
N ILE A 37 13.33 0.83 -10.43
CA ILE A 37 14.35 1.26 -11.38
C ILE A 37 15.31 2.26 -10.71
N GLU A 38 14.76 3.25 -10.02
CA GLU A 38 15.51 4.32 -9.37
C GLU A 38 16.49 3.80 -8.30
N HIS A 39 16.02 2.91 -7.43
CA HIS A 39 16.82 2.37 -6.33
C HIS A 39 17.46 1.00 -6.63
N ARG A 40 17.29 0.50 -7.86
CA ARG A 40 17.83 -0.79 -8.33
C ARG A 40 17.39 -1.97 -7.43
N ILE A 41 16.09 -2.03 -7.15
CA ILE A 41 15.46 -3.07 -6.32
C ILE A 41 14.94 -4.20 -7.20
N SER A 42 15.19 -5.44 -6.77
CA SER A 42 14.71 -6.62 -7.49
C SER A 42 13.23 -6.89 -7.25
N PRO A 43 12.50 -7.52 -8.20
CA PRO A 43 11.12 -7.95 -7.98
C PRO A 43 10.95 -8.87 -6.76
N LEU A 44 11.97 -9.70 -6.46
CA LEU A 44 11.97 -10.58 -5.30
C LEU A 44 12.00 -9.80 -3.99
N THR A 45 12.84 -8.76 -3.90
CA THR A 45 12.91 -7.85 -2.75
C THR A 45 11.58 -7.16 -2.53
N VAL A 46 10.94 -6.63 -3.59
CA VAL A 46 9.60 -6.02 -3.48
C VAL A 46 8.57 -7.01 -2.96
N ARG A 47 8.56 -8.25 -3.48
CA ARG A 47 7.64 -9.29 -3.04
C ARG A 47 7.84 -9.63 -1.56
N LYS A 48 9.08 -9.72 -1.10
CA LYS A 48 9.42 -9.99 0.30
C LYS A 48 8.99 -8.84 1.22
N LEU A 49 9.31 -7.59 0.87
CA LEU A 49 8.86 -6.40 1.59
C LEU A 49 7.33 -6.33 1.68
N LYS A 50 6.63 -6.54 0.56
CA LYS A 50 5.15 -6.60 0.52
C LYS A 50 4.58 -7.66 1.47
N ASN A 51 5.29 -8.76 1.68
CA ASN A 51 4.89 -9.84 2.58
C ASN A 51 5.28 -9.57 4.05
N GLY A 52 6.03 -8.50 4.34
CA GLY A 52 6.45 -8.14 5.69
C GLY A 52 7.82 -8.67 6.09
N ASP A 53 8.69 -9.03 5.14
CA ASP A 53 10.09 -9.30 5.45
C ASP A 53 10.84 -7.97 5.70
N LEU A 54 10.65 -7.41 6.90
CA LEU A 54 11.22 -6.13 7.32
C LEU A 54 12.72 -6.23 7.64
N SER A 55 13.30 -7.44 7.64
CA SER A 55 14.75 -7.62 7.72
C SER A 55 15.50 -7.05 6.50
N LEU A 56 14.78 -6.76 5.41
CA LEU A 56 15.29 -6.09 4.22
C LEU A 56 15.36 -4.58 4.42
N ASN A 57 16.17 -4.15 5.37
CA ASN A 57 16.32 -2.76 5.79
C ASN A 57 17.60 -2.09 5.27
N ASP A 58 18.21 -2.64 4.21
CA ASP A 58 19.35 -2.01 3.57
C ASP A 58 18.97 -0.66 2.94
N LYS A 59 19.97 0.21 2.74
CA LYS A 59 19.75 1.59 2.28
C LYS A 59 18.92 1.70 1.00
N LYS A 60 19.04 0.76 0.05
CA LYS A 60 18.26 0.79 -1.18
C LYS A 60 16.80 0.45 -0.90
N SER A 61 16.55 -0.55 -0.06
CA SER A 61 15.20 -0.96 0.34
C SER A 61 14.49 0.15 1.12
N GLN A 62 15.21 0.82 2.03
CA GLN A 62 14.72 2.00 2.73
C GLN A 62 14.30 3.12 1.76
N CYS A 63 15.18 3.50 0.83
CA CYS A 63 14.86 4.56 -0.13
C CYS A 63 13.77 4.15 -1.14
N PHE A 64 13.67 2.86 -1.47
CA PHE A 64 12.54 2.34 -2.25
C PHE A 64 11.20 2.54 -1.55
N ILE A 65 11.12 2.25 -0.24
CA ILE A 65 9.92 2.50 0.56
C ILE A 65 9.61 4.00 0.61
N LYS A 66 10.62 4.86 0.83
CA LYS A 66 10.46 6.32 0.75
C LYS A 66 9.83 6.75 -0.57
N CYS A 67 10.44 6.36 -1.70
CA CYS A 67 9.96 6.70 -3.04
C CYS A 67 8.50 6.26 -3.25
N LEU A 68 8.15 5.05 -2.80
CA LEU A 68 6.79 4.54 -2.94
C LEU A 68 5.79 5.38 -2.13
N LEU A 69 6.11 5.65 -0.87
CA LEU A 69 5.27 6.43 0.05
C LEU A 69 5.11 7.90 -0.41
N GLU A 70 6.14 8.48 -1.03
CA GLU A 70 6.05 9.82 -1.63
C GLU A 70 5.12 9.85 -2.85
N LYS A 71 5.25 8.86 -3.75
CA LYS A 71 4.41 8.80 -4.97
C LYS A 71 2.93 8.55 -4.67
N VAL A 72 2.62 7.82 -3.60
CA VAL A 72 1.24 7.65 -3.13
C VAL A 72 0.77 8.83 -2.27
N GLY A 73 1.65 9.79 -1.99
CA GLY A 73 1.32 11.05 -1.31
C GLY A 73 1.16 10.92 0.20
N LEU A 74 1.73 9.88 0.83
CA LEU A 74 1.67 9.65 2.28
C LEU A 74 2.77 10.40 3.05
N ILE A 75 3.95 10.51 2.45
CA ILE A 75 5.09 11.22 3.04
C ILE A 75 5.66 12.25 2.05
N GLU A 76 6.35 13.24 2.56
CA GLU A 76 7.15 14.21 1.79
C GLU A 76 8.46 14.43 2.55
N ASN A 77 9.62 14.26 1.88
CA ASN A 77 10.94 14.45 2.49
C ASN A 77 11.14 13.65 3.79
N GLY A 78 10.68 12.39 3.81
CA GLY A 78 10.80 11.51 4.97
C GLY A 78 9.88 11.85 6.14
N GLU A 79 9.03 12.87 6.03
CA GLU A 79 8.00 13.16 7.01
C GLU A 79 6.67 12.63 6.51
N PHE A 80 5.92 11.90 7.35
CA PHE A 80 4.50 11.80 7.09
C PHE A 80 3.95 13.21 6.95
N LEU A 81 2.95 13.39 6.10
CA LEU A 81 2.20 14.64 6.03
C LEU A 81 1.28 14.78 7.26
N THR A 82 1.87 14.64 8.45
CA THR A 82 1.31 14.62 9.80
C THR A 82 0.56 15.91 10.14
N ASN A 83 0.91 17.01 9.47
CA ASN A 83 0.24 18.30 9.67
C ASN A 83 -1.03 18.47 8.82
N ASN A 84 -1.33 17.55 7.92
CA ASN A 84 -2.56 17.58 7.15
C ASN A 84 -3.43 16.36 7.50
N SER A 85 -4.03 16.42 8.68
CA SER A 85 -5.02 15.43 9.15
C SER A 85 -6.11 15.16 8.10
N ASN A 86 -6.49 16.16 7.31
CA ASN A 86 -7.45 15.97 6.22
C ASN A 86 -6.91 15.06 5.11
N LYS A 87 -5.61 15.11 4.80
CA LYS A 87 -4.99 14.27 3.78
C LYS A 87 -4.90 12.80 4.21
N ILE A 88 -4.55 12.52 5.47
CA ILE A 88 -4.55 11.14 5.95
C ILE A 88 -5.99 10.60 6.07
N ILE A 89 -6.97 11.44 6.44
CA ILE A 89 -8.40 11.08 6.40
C ILE A 89 -8.84 10.77 4.96
N GLU A 90 -8.47 11.59 3.98
CA GLU A 90 -8.80 11.39 2.58
C GLU A 90 -8.18 10.08 2.04
N ILE A 91 -6.87 9.88 2.23
CA ILE A 91 -6.17 8.67 1.76
C ILE A 91 -6.69 7.40 2.45
N SER A 92 -7.01 7.48 3.74
CA SER A 92 -7.58 6.36 4.48
C SER A 92 -9.07 6.15 4.22
N ASN A 93 -9.73 7.02 3.46
CA ASN A 93 -11.18 7.10 3.34
C ASN A 93 -11.90 7.10 4.72
N GLY A 94 -11.30 7.75 5.71
CA GLY A 94 -11.81 7.81 7.08
C GLY A 94 -11.69 6.50 7.86
N ASN A 95 -10.85 5.56 7.44
CA ASN A 95 -10.65 4.31 8.16
C ASN A 95 -10.00 4.57 9.54
N GLU A 96 -10.79 4.39 10.60
CA GLU A 96 -10.36 4.66 11.98
C GLU A 96 -9.14 3.86 12.43
N GLN A 97 -8.98 2.63 11.97
CA GLN A 97 -7.81 1.82 12.28
C GLN A 97 -6.54 2.45 11.68
N ILE A 98 -6.59 2.87 10.42
CA ILE A 98 -5.46 3.56 9.76
C ILE A 98 -5.14 4.87 10.48
N LEU A 99 -6.16 5.62 10.91
CA LEU A 99 -5.97 6.84 11.68
C LEU A 99 -5.36 6.58 13.07
N ARG A 100 -5.77 5.52 13.77
CA ARG A 100 -5.16 5.12 15.05
C ARG A 100 -3.69 4.73 14.88
N ILE A 101 -3.38 3.92 13.86
CA ILE A 101 -2.01 3.53 13.53
C ILE A 101 -1.18 4.77 13.18
N HIS A 102 -1.74 5.70 12.40
CA HIS A 102 -1.07 6.97 12.08
C HIS A 102 -0.68 7.74 13.34
N GLU A 103 -1.61 7.93 14.27
CA GLU A 103 -1.36 8.63 15.54
C GLU A 103 -0.25 7.99 16.37
N VAL A 104 -0.10 6.66 16.32
CA VAL A 104 0.97 5.93 17.02
C VAL A 104 2.33 6.09 16.31
N CYS A 105 2.35 6.12 14.99
CA CYS A 105 3.58 6.07 14.20
C CYS A 105 4.12 7.44 13.75
N LYS A 106 3.31 8.50 13.78
CA LYS A 106 3.58 9.78 13.12
C LYS A 106 4.88 10.50 13.52
N ASP A 107 5.38 10.26 14.73
CA ASP A 107 6.54 10.95 15.29
C ASP A 107 7.87 10.16 15.15
N ILE A 108 7.84 9.01 14.48
CA ILE A 108 9.05 8.20 14.25
C ILE A 108 10.02 8.93 13.32
N LYS A 109 11.31 8.90 13.69
CA LYS A 109 12.43 9.49 12.94
C LYS A 109 13.62 8.53 12.92
N GLY A 110 14.21 8.35 11.74
CA GLY A 110 15.49 7.69 11.54
C GLY A 110 16.65 8.69 11.41
N ASN A 111 17.83 8.20 11.02
CA ASN A 111 19.01 9.06 10.79
C ASN A 111 18.90 9.88 9.50
N ASP A 112 18.03 9.47 8.57
CA ASP A 112 17.73 10.19 7.34
C ASP A 112 16.31 9.89 6.83
N ASP A 113 15.90 10.55 5.76
CA ASP A 113 14.54 10.44 5.20
C ASP A 113 14.19 9.02 4.73
N CYS A 114 15.15 8.26 4.20
CA CYS A 114 14.88 6.90 3.73
C CYS A 114 14.67 5.96 4.90
N GLU A 115 15.53 6.06 5.92
CA GLU A 115 15.39 5.26 7.14
C GLU A 115 14.09 5.64 7.87
N THR A 116 13.77 6.93 7.95
CA THR A 116 12.52 7.40 8.55
C THR A 116 11.31 6.78 7.85
N ALA A 117 11.25 6.83 6.51
CA ALA A 117 10.18 6.21 5.75
C ALA A 117 10.06 4.69 5.97
N PHE A 118 11.19 4.01 6.16
CA PHE A 118 11.22 2.58 6.42
C PHE A 118 10.70 2.25 7.82
N LEU A 119 11.19 2.93 8.86
CA LEU A 119 10.72 2.75 10.24
C LEU A 119 9.22 3.04 10.38
N LEU A 120 8.73 4.03 9.64
CA LEU A 120 7.31 4.32 9.51
C LEU A 120 6.52 3.16 8.89
N TYR A 121 7.04 2.57 7.81
CA TYR A 121 6.44 1.39 7.18
C TYR A 121 6.43 0.18 8.12
N GLU A 122 7.51 -0.06 8.87
CA GLU A 122 7.58 -1.09 9.90
C GLU A 122 6.52 -0.88 10.98
N CYS A 123 6.42 0.34 11.52
CA CYS A 123 5.42 0.67 12.54
C CYS A 123 3.98 0.42 12.06
N TYR A 124 3.67 0.80 10.82
CA TYR A 124 2.35 0.51 10.23
C TYR A 124 2.10 -1.00 10.07
N TYR A 125 3.13 -1.77 9.70
CA TYR A 125 3.00 -3.21 9.56
C TYR A 125 2.78 -3.92 10.90
N ASP A 126 3.51 -3.51 11.94
CA ASP A 126 3.40 -4.06 13.29
C ASP A 126 2.05 -3.76 13.94
N ASN A 127 1.50 -2.57 13.63
CA ASN A 127 0.25 -2.10 14.21
C ASN A 127 -0.99 -2.37 13.33
N LYS A 128 -0.86 -3.09 12.21
CA LYS A 128 -1.97 -3.40 11.28
C LYS A 128 -3.16 -4.18 11.87
N SER A 129 -3.08 -4.55 13.15
CA SER A 129 -4.11 -5.28 13.91
C SER A 129 -4.75 -4.47 15.05
N LEU A 130 -4.32 -3.21 15.25
CA LEU A 130 -4.98 -2.24 16.15
C LEU A 130 -6.40 -1.87 15.69
#